data_AF-A0A7Y6ZMP5-F1
#
_entry.id   AF-A0A7Y6ZMP5-F1
#
_cell.length_a   1.000
_cell.length_b   1.000
_cell.length_c   1.000
_cell.angle_alpha   90.00
_cell.angle_beta   90.00
_cell.angle_gamma   90.00
#
_symmetry.space_group_name_H-M   'P 1'
#
loop_
_entity.id
_entity.type
_entity.pdbx_description
1 polymer ?
#
loop_
_entity_poly.entity_id
_entity_poly.type
_entity_poly.pdbx_seq_one_letter_code
_entity_poly.pdbx_strand_id
1 'polypeptide(L)'
;MSSLSFSISEIVLTNSGNTGNDWSPILYAYSKNGFEWGSICSTLSNPVNNYPIIEQGSPNNGISYLQLTCQSGQYQLYFAMGSGIASIIAQCITSPNPYPKNQISLWNGSQSTSFKLIIDLSATTELTGISLQAV
;
A
#
# COMPACT_ATOMS: atom_id res chain seq x y z
N MET A 1 -2.04 9.30 18.60
CA MET A 1 -2.83 8.73 17.49
C MET A 1 -3.62 9.86 16.86
N SER A 2 -3.47 10.03 15.54
CA SER A 2 -4.28 10.95 14.75
C SER A 2 -5.77 10.57 14.78
N SER A 3 -6.68 11.54 14.60
CA SER A 3 -8.10 11.27 14.35
C SER A 3 -8.40 10.95 12.88
N LEU A 4 -7.38 11.05 12.00
CA LEU A 4 -7.51 10.74 10.58
C LEU A 4 -7.49 9.23 10.35
N SER A 5 -8.33 8.78 9.43
CA SER A 5 -8.46 7.39 9.01
C SER A 5 -8.25 7.26 7.51
N PHE A 6 -7.38 6.32 7.12
CA PHE A 6 -7.06 6.06 5.73
C PHE A 6 -7.28 4.59 5.39
N SER A 7 -7.82 4.32 4.21
CA SER A 7 -8.11 2.93 3.81
C SER A 7 -8.01 2.74 2.31
N ILE A 8 -7.79 1.49 1.89
CA ILE A 8 -7.90 1.04 0.51
C ILE A 8 -9.26 0.36 0.34
N SER A 9 -10.07 0.83 -0.60
CA SER A 9 -11.39 0.26 -0.93
C SER A 9 -11.37 -0.59 -2.22
N GLU A 10 -10.37 -0.37 -3.07
CA GLU A 10 -10.22 -1.08 -4.33
C GLU A 10 -8.74 -1.14 -4.73
N ILE A 11 -8.34 -2.23 -5.39
CA ILE A 11 -7.02 -2.37 -6.02
C ILE A 11 -7.23 -2.47 -7.53
N VAL A 12 -6.60 -1.57 -8.27
CA VAL A 12 -6.69 -1.46 -9.72
C VAL A 12 -5.35 -1.83 -10.34
N LEU A 13 -5.37 -2.73 -11.31
CA LEU A 13 -4.18 -3.13 -12.06
C LEU A 13 -4.18 -2.44 -13.42
N THR A 14 -3.04 -1.86 -13.80
CA THR A 14 -2.84 -1.20 -15.09
C THR A 14 -1.68 -1.82 -15.86
N ASN A 15 -1.63 -1.56 -17.17
CA ASN A 15 -0.57 -2.03 -18.08
C ASN A 15 -0.35 -3.54 -18.02
N SER A 16 -1.44 -4.31 -17.97
CA SER A 16 -1.40 -5.77 -17.81
C SER A 16 -0.76 -6.54 -18.97
N GLY A 17 -0.52 -5.90 -20.13
CA GLY A 17 0.28 -6.41 -21.25
C GLY A 17 0.03 -7.87 -21.71
N ASN A 18 0.91 -8.36 -22.60
CA ASN A 18 1.09 -9.80 -22.86
C ASN A 18 2.09 -10.42 -21.86
N THR A 19 2.26 -9.80 -20.68
CA THR A 19 3.03 -10.40 -19.60
C THR A 19 2.26 -11.63 -19.17
N GLY A 20 2.78 -12.82 -19.51
CA GLY A 20 2.19 -14.10 -19.13
C GLY A 20 1.71 -14.05 -17.67
N ASN A 21 0.50 -14.54 -17.44
CA ASN A 21 -0.24 -14.57 -16.17
C ASN A 21 0.44 -15.43 -15.07
N ASP A 22 1.74 -15.30 -14.86
CA ASP A 22 2.50 -16.14 -13.92
C ASP A 22 2.68 -15.48 -12.54
N TRP A 23 2.30 -14.21 -12.39
CA TRP A 23 2.42 -13.49 -11.12
C TRP A 23 1.26 -12.50 -10.91
N SER A 24 0.79 -12.40 -9.67
CA SER A 24 -0.25 -11.45 -9.24
C SER A 24 0.22 -10.71 -8.00
N PRO A 25 0.00 -9.37 -7.91
CA PRO A 25 0.22 -8.65 -6.68
C PRO A 25 -0.61 -9.23 -5.55
N ILE A 26 -0.04 -9.25 -4.35
CA ILE A 26 -0.74 -9.64 -3.13
C ILE A 26 -0.70 -8.44 -2.20
N LEU A 27 -1.87 -7.97 -1.79
CA LEU A 27 -2.02 -6.99 -0.72
C LEU A 27 -2.51 -7.71 0.53
N TYR A 28 -1.79 -7.63 1.64
CA TYR A 28 -2.16 -8.33 2.87
C TYR A 28 -1.72 -7.58 4.13
N ALA A 29 -2.33 -7.92 5.25
CA ALA A 29 -1.87 -7.55 6.58
C ALA A 29 -2.16 -8.70 7.55
N TYR A 30 -1.38 -8.77 8.63
CA TYR A 30 -1.58 -9.74 9.69
C TYR A 30 -1.91 -9.03 10.99
N SER A 31 -2.60 -9.74 11.88
CA SER A 31 -2.80 -9.33 13.26
C SER A 31 -2.03 -10.25 14.20
N LYS A 32 -1.65 -9.73 15.36
CA LYS A 32 -1.01 -10.48 16.47
C LYS A 32 -1.85 -11.66 16.95
N ASN A 33 -3.14 -11.68 16.65
CA ASN A 33 -4.06 -12.76 16.99
C ASN A 33 -4.03 -13.90 15.96
N GLY A 34 -3.12 -13.86 14.99
CA GLY A 34 -2.97 -14.89 13.95
C GLY A 34 -3.96 -14.76 12.79
N PHE A 35 -4.76 -13.69 12.75
CA PHE A 35 -5.65 -13.42 11.61
C PHE A 35 -4.89 -12.64 10.54
N GLU A 36 -4.77 -13.24 9.35
CA GLU A 36 -4.28 -12.60 8.13
C GLU A 36 -5.47 -12.29 7.22
N TRP A 37 -5.47 -11.10 6.64
CA TRP A 37 -6.39 -10.74 5.57
C TRP A 37 -5.63 -10.15 4.42
N GLY A 38 -6.15 -10.37 3.22
CA GLY A 38 -5.53 -9.88 2.02
C GLY A 38 -6.30 -10.28 0.78
N SER A 39 -5.81 -9.79 -0.34
CA SER A 39 -6.36 -10.06 -1.65
C SER A 39 -5.25 -10.40 -2.61
N ILE A 40 -5.41 -11.51 -3.32
CA ILE A 40 -4.66 -11.77 -4.55
C ILE A 40 -5.30 -10.91 -5.63
N CYS A 41 -4.51 -10.04 -6.25
CA CYS A 41 -4.99 -9.10 -7.25
C CYS A 41 -4.96 -9.78 -8.62
N SER A 42 -5.99 -10.56 -8.93
CA SER A 42 -6.05 -11.39 -10.15
C SER A 42 -6.83 -10.77 -11.30
N THR A 43 -7.56 -9.69 -11.07
CA THR A 43 -8.35 -8.98 -12.08
C THR A 43 -7.93 -7.51 -12.19
N LEU A 44 -8.34 -6.81 -13.26
CA LEU A 44 -8.02 -5.39 -13.45
C LEU A 44 -8.59 -4.51 -12.33
N SER A 45 -9.68 -4.93 -11.69
CA SER A 45 -10.28 -4.30 -10.51
C SER A 45 -10.55 -5.36 -9.46
N ASN A 46 -10.10 -5.12 -8.24
CA ASN A 46 -10.23 -6.03 -7.10
C ASN A 46 -10.79 -5.23 -5.92
N PRO A 47 -12.12 -5.26 -5.67
CA PRO A 47 -12.71 -4.60 -4.52
C PRO A 47 -12.20 -5.24 -3.23
N VAL A 48 -11.93 -4.42 -2.21
CA VAL A 48 -11.47 -4.87 -0.89
C VAL A 48 -12.26 -4.20 0.23
N ASN A 49 -12.35 -4.86 1.38
CA ASN A 49 -13.16 -4.38 2.49
C ASN A 49 -12.42 -3.32 3.34
N ASN A 50 -12.19 -2.13 2.75
CA ASN A 50 -11.59 -0.96 3.42
C ASN A 50 -10.34 -1.30 4.25
N TYR A 51 -9.32 -1.87 3.60
CA TYR A 51 -8.09 -2.26 4.27
C TYR A 51 -7.40 -1.02 4.87
N PRO A 52 -7.14 -0.98 6.19
CA PRO A 52 -6.66 0.23 6.85
C PRO A 52 -5.19 0.50 6.54
N ILE A 53 -4.85 1.77 6.25
CA ILE A 53 -3.48 2.26 6.27
C ILE A 53 -3.23 2.86 7.65
N ILE A 54 -2.23 2.35 8.35
CA ILE A 54 -2.05 2.65 9.77
C ILE A 54 -0.92 3.66 10.02
N GLU A 55 -1.01 4.39 11.14
CA GLU A 55 -0.02 5.41 11.52
C GLU A 55 1.32 4.76 11.89
N GLN A 56 2.42 5.33 11.39
CA GLN A 56 3.77 4.86 11.69
C GLN A 56 4.04 4.87 13.19
N GLY A 57 4.51 3.73 13.72
CA GLY A 57 4.84 3.59 15.14
C GLY A 57 3.63 3.56 16.09
N SER A 58 2.40 3.59 15.57
CA SER A 58 1.22 3.45 16.41
C SER A 58 0.98 1.98 16.81
N PRO A 59 0.66 1.69 18.08
CA PRO A 59 0.31 0.35 18.53
C PRO A 59 -1.11 0.01 18.05
N ASN A 60 -1.27 -0.32 16.77
CA ASN A 60 -2.57 -0.62 16.16
C ASN A 60 -3.10 -2.00 16.56
N ASN A 61 -3.26 -2.26 17.86
CA ASN A 61 -3.78 -3.51 18.40
C ASN A 61 -3.10 -4.78 17.85
N GLY A 62 -1.85 -4.67 17.41
CA GLY A 62 -1.07 -5.74 16.81
C GLY A 62 -1.37 -6.03 15.34
N ILE A 63 -1.99 -5.10 14.61
CA ILE A 63 -2.09 -5.13 13.15
C ILE A 63 -0.78 -4.65 12.53
N SER A 64 -0.28 -5.37 11.52
CA SER A 64 0.88 -4.98 10.73
C SER A 64 0.56 -3.83 9.77
N TYR A 65 1.61 -3.21 9.22
CA TYR A 65 1.43 -2.40 8.01
C TYR A 65 0.87 -3.25 6.88
N LEU A 66 0.11 -2.61 5.96
CA LEU A 66 -0.30 -3.26 4.73
C LEU A 66 0.94 -3.57 3.90
N GLN A 67 1.13 -4.84 3.60
CA GLN A 67 2.20 -5.35 2.76
C GLN A 67 1.68 -5.55 1.35
N LEU A 68 2.44 -5.10 0.37
CA LEU A 68 2.15 -5.23 -1.05
C LEU A 68 3.33 -5.88 -1.75
N THR A 69 3.07 -6.94 -2.51
CA THR A 69 4.06 -7.50 -3.42
C THR A 69 3.85 -6.94 -4.82
N CYS A 70 4.91 -6.42 -5.42
CA CYS A 70 4.99 -5.95 -6.80
C CYS A 70 6.18 -6.58 -7.52
N GLN A 71 6.17 -6.59 -8.84
CA GLN A 71 7.37 -6.93 -9.61
C GLN A 71 8.52 -5.94 -9.33
N SER A 72 8.19 -4.69 -9.01
CA SER A 72 9.15 -3.66 -8.59
C SER A 72 9.68 -3.82 -7.15
N GLY A 73 9.18 -4.77 -6.36
CA GLY A 73 9.63 -5.01 -4.99
C GLY A 73 8.50 -5.33 -4.01
N GLN A 74 8.86 -5.51 -2.74
CA GLN A 74 7.88 -5.63 -1.65
C GLN A 74 7.80 -4.32 -0.88
N TYR A 75 6.57 -3.90 -0.60
CA TYR A 75 6.28 -2.59 -0.04
C TYR A 75 5.46 -2.72 1.23
N GLN A 76 5.73 -1.84 2.18
CA GLN A 76 4.82 -1.60 3.30
C GLN A 76 4.20 -0.21 3.20
N LEU A 77 2.89 -0.13 3.41
CA LEU A 77 2.11 1.10 3.37
C LEU A 77 1.74 1.52 4.79
N TYR A 78 2.04 2.77 5.11
CA TYR A 78 1.70 3.43 6.37
C TYR A 78 1.51 4.92 6.13
N PHE A 79 1.09 5.65 7.16
CA PHE A 79 1.10 7.11 7.11
C PHE A 79 1.89 7.71 8.26
N ALA A 80 2.51 8.86 8.01
CA ALA A 80 3.16 9.68 9.02
C ALA A 80 2.47 11.04 9.10
N MET A 81 2.42 11.61 10.30
CA MET A 81 1.83 12.92 10.55
C MET A 81 2.93 13.98 10.69
N GLY A 82 2.75 15.12 10.04
CA GLY A 82 3.61 16.30 10.20
C GLY A 82 2.80 17.59 10.03
N SER A 83 2.85 18.48 11.02
CA SER A 83 2.16 19.79 10.96
C SER A 83 0.68 19.73 10.57
N GLY A 84 -0.04 18.70 11.03
CA GLY A 84 -1.47 18.50 10.73
C GLY A 84 -1.76 17.91 9.34
N ILE A 85 -0.73 17.55 8.58
CA ILE A 85 -0.83 16.88 7.28
C ILE A 85 -0.37 15.43 7.45
N ALA A 86 -1.16 14.50 6.93
CA ALA A 86 -0.78 13.11 6.78
C ALA A 86 -0.07 12.90 5.45
N SER A 87 1.03 12.16 5.47
CA SER A 87 1.71 11.64 4.29
C SER A 87 1.53 10.14 4.23
N ILE A 88 0.83 9.63 3.22
CA ILE A 88 0.80 8.18 2.94
C ILE A 88 2.11 7.81 2.27
N ILE A 89 2.81 6.82 2.83
CA ILE A 89 4.15 6.42 2.42
C ILE A 89 4.10 4.95 1.99
N ALA A 90 4.74 4.66 0.85
CA ALA A 90 5.15 3.30 0.51
C ALA A 90 6.65 3.18 0.71
N GLN A 91 7.06 2.25 1.57
CA GLN A 91 8.46 1.91 1.79
C GLN A 91 8.77 0.56 1.13
N CYS A 92 9.74 0.54 0.21
CA CYS A 92 10.25 -0.68 -0.41
C CYS A 92 11.21 -1.38 0.56
N ILE A 93 10.76 -2.49 1.15
CA ILE A 93 11.55 -3.27 2.14
C ILE A 93 12.60 -4.17 1.49
N THR A 94 12.46 -4.44 0.18
CA THR A 94 13.44 -5.18 -0.63
C THR A 94 14.44 -4.26 -1.32
N SER A 95 14.37 -2.95 -1.06
CA SER A 95 15.27 -1.97 -1.68
C SER A 95 16.72 -2.18 -1.23
N PRO A 96 17.71 -2.06 -2.13
CA PRO A 96 19.12 -1.97 -1.73
C PRO A 96 19.46 -0.61 -1.10
N ASN A 97 18.61 0.41 -1.28
CA ASN A 97 18.82 1.72 -0.69
C ASN A 97 18.43 1.70 0.80
N PRO A 98 19.24 2.29 1.70
CA PRO A 98 18.90 2.34 3.11
C PRO A 98 17.79 3.36 3.38
N TYR A 99 17.07 3.18 4.49
CA TYR A 99 16.19 4.21 5.04
C TYR A 99 16.96 5.53 5.27
N PRO A 100 16.38 6.70 4.96
CA PRO A 100 15.02 6.95 4.47
C PRO A 100 14.88 7.00 2.94
N LYS A 101 15.86 6.52 2.17
CA LYS A 101 15.84 6.63 0.70
C LYS A 101 15.00 5.54 0.02
N ASN A 102 14.57 4.52 0.74
CA ASN A 102 13.74 3.43 0.22
C ASN A 102 12.24 3.69 0.35
N GLN A 103 11.80 4.95 0.33
CA GLN A 103 10.38 5.27 0.50
C GLN A 103 9.95 6.42 -0.41
N ILE A 104 8.67 6.43 -0.77
CA ILE A 104 8.03 7.46 -1.56
C ILE A 104 6.70 7.87 -0.92
N SER A 105 6.37 9.17 -1.00
CA SER A 105 5.05 9.66 -0.62
C SER A 105 4.08 9.41 -1.77
N LEU A 106 3.01 8.66 -1.49
CA LEU A 106 1.94 8.38 -2.45
C LEU A 106 0.84 9.43 -2.44
N TRP A 107 0.64 10.09 -1.29
CA TRP A 107 -0.40 11.09 -1.09
C TRP A 107 -0.08 11.98 0.11
N ASN A 108 -0.58 13.22 0.10
CA ASN A 108 -0.53 14.15 1.23
C ASN A 108 -1.88 14.86 1.40
N GLY A 109 -2.32 15.03 2.65
CA GLY A 109 -3.52 15.80 2.96
C GLY A 109 -3.92 15.74 4.42
N SER A 110 -4.96 16.49 4.79
CA SER A 110 -5.36 16.73 6.18
C SER A 110 -6.72 16.14 6.54
N GLN A 111 -7.26 15.25 5.69
CA GLN A 111 -8.59 14.67 5.84
C GLN A 111 -8.56 13.15 5.73
N SER A 112 -9.44 12.47 6.47
CA SER A 112 -9.68 11.04 6.31
C SER A 112 -10.09 10.75 4.87
N THR A 113 -9.47 9.75 4.25
CA THR A 113 -9.63 9.50 2.81
C THR A 113 -9.61 8.00 2.53
N SER A 114 -10.52 7.53 1.69
CA SER A 114 -10.47 6.20 1.10
C SER A 114 -9.78 6.28 -0.26
N PHE A 115 -9.02 5.26 -0.63
CA PHE A 115 -8.24 5.24 -1.85
C PHE A 115 -8.52 3.99 -2.69
N LYS A 116 -8.40 4.15 -4.01
CA LYS A 116 -7.98 3.06 -4.89
C LYS A 116 -6.46 2.96 -4.86
N LEU A 117 -5.95 1.76 -4.68
CA LEU A 117 -4.53 1.43 -4.87
C LEU A 117 -4.32 1.05 -6.33
N ILE A 118 -3.53 1.82 -7.06
CA ILE A 118 -3.24 1.56 -8.47
C ILE A 118 -1.85 0.93 -8.57
N ILE A 119 -1.77 -0.22 -9.25
CA ILE A 119 -0.55 -0.99 -9.46
C ILE A 119 -0.30 -1.14 -10.96
N ASP A 120 0.83 -0.61 -11.42
CA ASP A 120 1.34 -0.82 -12.78
C ASP A 120 2.11 -2.13 -12.83
N LEU A 121 1.56 -3.13 -13.52
CA LEU A 121 2.16 -4.46 -13.62
C LEU A 121 3.43 -4.47 -14.49
N SER A 122 3.67 -3.44 -15.29
CA SER A 122 4.87 -3.33 -16.12
C SER A 122 6.07 -2.71 -15.38
N ALA A 123 5.84 -2.15 -14.18
CA ALA A 123 6.87 -1.49 -13.41
C ALA A 123 7.84 -2.49 -12.77
N THR A 124 9.11 -2.44 -13.19
CA THR A 124 10.19 -3.30 -12.66
C THR A 124 11.17 -2.57 -11.74
N THR A 125 11.09 -1.25 -11.67
CA THR A 125 11.99 -0.42 -10.87
C THR A 125 11.36 -0.09 -9.52
N GLU A 126 12.11 -0.19 -8.43
CA GLU A 126 11.60 0.12 -7.09
C GLU A 126 11.02 1.54 -6.99
N LEU A 127 10.05 1.72 -6.09
CA LEU A 127 9.34 2.99 -5.86
C LEU A 127 8.59 3.52 -7.10
N THR A 128 8.40 2.68 -8.12
CA THR A 128 7.57 2.98 -9.29
C THR A 128 6.40 2.00 -9.41
N GLY A 129 5.38 2.42 -10.16
CA GLY A 129 4.21 1.60 -10.44
C GLY A 129 3.24 1.40 -9.28
N ILE A 130 3.34 2.20 -8.23
CA ILE A 130 2.37 2.21 -7.12
C ILE A 130 1.90 3.65 -6.95
N SER A 131 0.58 3.85 -6.93
CA SER A 131 -0.02 5.16 -6.65
C SER A 131 -1.37 5.02 -5.96
N LEU A 132 -1.87 6.13 -5.41
CA LEU A 132 -3.18 6.20 -4.78
C LEU A 132 -4.07 7.20 -5.49
N GLN A 133 -5.33 6.83 -5.65
CA GLN A 133 -6.39 7.72 -6.13
C GLN A 133 -7.46 7.86 -5.04
N ALA A 134 -7.71 9.07 -4.57
CA ALA A 134 -8.77 9.32 -3.59
C ALA A 134 -10.16 9.03 -4.19
N VAL A 135 -11.08 8.54 -3.35
CA VAL A 135 -12.46 8.17 -3.69
C VAL A 135 -13.46 8.95 -2.85
#